data_AF-A0A8D5UEK1-F1
#
_entry.id   AF-A0A8D5UEK1-F1
#
_cell.length_a   1.000
_cell.length_b   1.000
_cell.length_c   1.000
_cell.angle_alpha   90.00
_cell.angle_beta   90.00
_cell.angle_gamma   90.00
#
_symmetry.space_group_name_H-M   'P 1'
#
loop_
_entity.id
_entity.type
_entity.pdbx_description
1 polymer ?
#
loop_
_entity_poly.entity_id
_entity_poly.type
_entity_poly.pdbx_seq_one_letter_code
_entity_poly.pdbx_strand_id
1 'polypeptide(L)'
;MSIRVETRGVEEHQHPFYIIRYAVVRDDEEYIASVARYVHNAQGGKVQFLEPDMRKIQQLPNAIEHLNEVERVVKEEAVRLMKQLKSND
;
A
#
# COMPACT_ATOMS: atom_id res chain seq x y z
N MET A 1 8.19 -20.41 0.85
CA MET A 1 8.28 -19.03 0.36
C MET A 1 7.33 -18.20 1.18
N SER A 2 7.85 -17.39 2.09
CA SER A 2 7.04 -16.45 2.87
C SER A 2 7.08 -15.10 2.17
N ILE A 3 5.90 -14.51 1.94
CA ILE A 3 5.79 -13.13 1.49
C ILE A 3 4.97 -12.39 2.53
N ARG A 4 5.47 -11.23 2.96
CA ARG A 4 4.78 -10.32 3.87
C ARG A 4 4.83 -8.90 3.30
N VAL A 5 3.77 -8.14 3.52
CA VAL A 5 3.69 -6.74 3.13
C VAL A 5 3.72 -5.88 4.38
N GLU A 6 4.60 -4.89 4.38
CA GLU A 6 4.80 -3.97 5.50
C GLU A 6 4.57 -2.54 5.02
N THR A 7 3.88 -1.70 5.82
CA THR A 7 3.89 -0.25 5.58
C THR A 7 5.08 0.40 6.26
N ARG A 8 5.66 1.42 5.61
CA ARG A 8 6.80 2.21 6.09
C ARG A 8 6.41 3.67 6.38
N GLY A 9 5.11 3.90 6.59
CA GLY A 9 4.52 5.21 6.85
C GLY A 9 4.13 5.99 5.58
N VAL A 10 3.91 7.28 5.78
CA VAL A 10 3.45 8.23 4.75
C VAL A 10 4.63 8.99 4.16
N GLU A 11 4.69 9.03 2.84
CA GLU A 11 5.59 9.90 2.09
C GLU A 11 5.00 11.32 1.98
N GLU A 12 3.73 11.39 1.57
CA GLU A 12 3.03 12.64 1.34
C GLU A 12 1.54 12.49 1.64
N HIS A 13 0.91 13.55 2.15
CA HIS A 13 -0.53 13.64 2.31
C HIS A 13 -1.03 14.99 1.77
N GLN A 14 -1.94 14.91 0.80
CA GLN A 14 -2.70 16.06 0.30
C GLN A 14 -4.11 15.59 0.03
N HIS A 15 -5.11 16.11 0.74
CA HIS A 15 -6.50 15.71 0.52
C HIS A 15 -6.89 15.88 -0.97
N PRO A 16 -7.45 14.86 -1.64
CA PRO A 16 -8.01 13.61 -1.09
C PRO A 16 -7.11 12.37 -1.14
N PHE A 17 -5.79 12.51 -1.26
CA PHE A 17 -4.85 11.40 -1.45
C PHE A 17 -3.73 11.31 -0.41
N TYR A 18 -3.26 10.07 -0.22
CA TYR A 18 -2.12 9.70 0.61
C TYR A 18 -1.13 8.92 -0.24
N ILE A 19 0.15 9.25 -0.16
CA ILE A 19 1.25 8.46 -0.73
C ILE A 19 1.84 7.63 0.42
N ILE A 20 1.63 6.33 0.39
CA ILE A 20 1.99 5.40 1.46
C ILE A 20 3.17 4.56 1.00
N ARG A 21 4.26 4.57 1.77
CA ARG A 21 5.39 3.68 1.54
C ARG A 21 5.05 2.28 2.00
N TYR A 22 5.36 1.30 1.16
CA TYR A 22 5.21 -0.12 1.50
C TYR A 22 6.43 -0.91 1.05
N ALA A 23 6.66 -2.04 1.70
CA ALA A 23 7.65 -3.02 1.33
C ALA A 23 7.00 -4.39 1.17
N VAL A 24 7.34 -5.10 0.11
CA VAL A 24 7.11 -6.54 -0.02
C VAL A 24 8.39 -7.23 0.40
N VAL A 25 8.33 -7.98 1.50
CA VAL A 25 9.45 -8.76 2.01
C VAL A 25 9.22 -10.22 1.65
N ARG A 26 10.21 -10.84 1.01
CA ARG A 26 10.19 -12.22 0.57
C ARG A 26 11.32 -12.96 1.27
N ASP A 27 10.99 -14.01 2.00
CA ASP A 27 11.98 -14.85 2.69
C ASP A 27 12.96 -14.00 3.54
N ASP A 28 12.42 -13.01 4.26
CA ASP A 28 13.11 -11.99 5.09
C ASP A 28 13.98 -10.96 4.34
N GLU A 29 14.00 -11.00 3.01
CA GLU A 29 14.68 -10.00 2.17
C GLU A 29 13.69 -9.02 1.54
N GLU A 30 14.09 -7.76 1.42
CA GLU A 30 13.28 -6.75 0.75
C GLU A 30 13.24 -7.01 -0.76
N TYR A 31 12.05 -7.34 -1.28
CA TYR A 31 11.84 -7.62 -2.69
C TYR A 31 11.37 -6.38 -3.47
N ILE A 32 10.46 -5.60 -2.86
CA ILE A 32 9.99 -4.32 -3.38
C ILE A 32 9.96 -3.36 -2.21
N ALA A 33 10.57 -2.18 -2.37
CA ALA A 33 10.28 -1.01 -1.55
C ALA A 33 9.79 0.10 -2.48
N SER A 34 8.60 0.60 -2.21
CA SER A 34 7.95 1.55 -3.11
C SER A 34 6.85 2.35 -2.40
N VAL A 35 6.10 3.11 -3.19
CA VAL A 35 4.95 3.90 -2.77
C VAL A 35 3.69 3.48 -3.51
N ALA A 36 2.56 3.53 -2.82
CA ALA A 36 1.23 3.41 -3.41
C ALA A 36 0.42 4.65 -3.09
N ARG A 37 -0.37 5.12 -4.05
CA ARG A 37 -1.28 6.24 -3.86
C ARG A 37 -2.65 5.72 -3.44
N TYR A 38 -3.08 6.06 -2.25
CA TYR A 38 -4.46 5.87 -1.81
C TYR A 38 -5.25 7.15 -2.10
N VAL A 39 -6.38 7.02 -2.81
CA VAL A 39 -7.31 8.12 -3.09
C VAL A 39 -8.62 7.83 -2.37
N HIS A 40 -9.01 8.73 -1.47
CA HIS A 40 -10.30 8.67 -0.79
C HIS A 40 -11.38 9.34 -1.66
N ASN A 41 -12.50 8.65 -1.90
CA ASN A 41 -13.65 9.21 -2.58
C ASN A 41 -14.95 8.84 -1.85
N ALA A 42 -16.08 9.39 -2.29
CA ALA A 42 -17.39 9.18 -1.66
C ALA A 42 -17.88 7.71 -1.68
N GLN A 43 -17.27 6.86 -2.53
CA GLN A 43 -17.60 5.44 -2.70
C GLN A 43 -16.59 4.52 -1.99
N GLY A 44 -15.59 5.09 -1.30
CA GLY A 44 -14.55 4.36 -0.60
C GLY A 44 -13.14 4.80 -1.00
N GLY A 45 -12.17 3.92 -0.76
CA GLY A 45 -10.76 4.17 -1.07
C GLY A 45 -10.25 3.33 -2.22
N LYS A 46 -9.55 3.94 -3.18
CA LYS A 46 -8.86 3.23 -4.26
C LYS A 46 -7.35 3.32 -4.07
N VAL A 47 -6.65 2.20 -4.25
CA VAL A 47 -5.19 2.16 -4.29
C VAL A 47 -4.72 2.17 -5.74
N GLN A 48 -3.74 3.01 -6.03
CA GLN A 48 -3.03 3.07 -7.30
C GLN A 48 -1.58 2.69 -7.05
N PHE A 49 -1.14 1.62 -7.72
CA PHE A 49 0.24 1.14 -7.68
C PHE A 49 1.07 1.77 -8.78
N LEU A 50 2.40 1.78 -8.61
CA LEU A 50 3.30 2.05 -9.71
C LEU A 50 3.31 0.84 -10.65
N GLU A 51 3.28 1.09 -11.95
CA GLU A 51 3.30 0.03 -12.97
C GLU A 51 4.51 -0.93 -12.83
N PRO A 52 5.74 -0.46 -12.53
CA PRO A 52 6.87 -1.36 -12.28
C PRO A 52 6.63 -2.34 -11.12
N ASP A 53 5.95 -1.91 -10.06
CA ASP A 53 5.68 -2.77 -8.90
C ASP A 53 4.62 -3.81 -9.25
N MET A 54 3.57 -3.40 -9.98
CA MET A 54 2.57 -4.34 -10.48
C MET A 54 3.22 -5.43 -11.33
N ARG A 55 4.12 -5.05 -12.24
CA ARG A 55 4.85 -6.00 -13.10
C ARG A 55 5.72 -6.94 -12.28
N LYS A 56 6.42 -6.46 -11.24
CA LYS A 56 7.22 -7.31 -10.35
C LYS A 56 6.35 -8.28 -9.54
N ILE A 57 5.25 -7.82 -8.97
CA ILE A 57 4.34 -8.66 -8.20
C ILE A 57 3.67 -9.71 -9.11
N GLN A 58 3.36 -9.36 -10.35
CA GLN A 58 2.80 -10.28 -11.36
C GLN A 58 3.73 -11.45 -11.74
N GLN A 59 5.04 -11.34 -11.46
CA GLN A 59 6.00 -12.42 -11.67
C GLN A 59 6.05 -13.43 -10.52
N LEU A 60 5.41 -13.13 -9.39
CA LEU A 60 5.36 -14.02 -8.24
C LEU A 60 4.29 -15.12 -8.44
N PRO A 61 4.50 -16.32 -7.87
CA PRO A 61 3.41 -17.28 -7.73
C PRO A 61 2.27 -16.62 -6.93
N ASN A 62 1.01 -16.91 -7.26
CA ASN A 62 -0.15 -16.31 -6.62
C ASN A 62 -0.16 -14.76 -6.65
N ALA A 63 0.34 -14.15 -7.73
CA ALA A 63 0.42 -12.70 -7.90
C ALA A 63 -0.84 -11.92 -7.51
N ILE A 64 -2.04 -12.45 -7.81
CA ILE A 64 -3.31 -11.80 -7.46
C ILE A 64 -3.48 -11.70 -5.94
N GLU A 65 -3.14 -12.75 -5.20
CA GLU A 65 -3.20 -12.74 -3.73
C GLU A 65 -2.23 -11.70 -3.16
N HIS A 66 -1.03 -11.60 -3.73
CA HIS A 66 -0.05 -10.60 -3.32
C HIS A 66 -0.49 -9.17 -3.64
N LEU A 67 -1.07 -8.92 -4.83
CA LEU A 67 -1.62 -7.61 -5.16
C LEU A 67 -2.76 -7.21 -4.20
N ASN A 68 -3.67 -8.15 -3.92
CA ASN A 68 -4.77 -7.93 -2.98
C ASN A 68 -4.25 -7.65 -1.57
N GLU A 69 -3.19 -8.33 -1.14
CA GLU A 69 -2.57 -8.13 0.16
C GLU A 69 -1.90 -6.75 0.26
N VAL A 70 -1.17 -6.32 -0.78
CA VAL A 70 -0.62 -4.95 -0.82
C VAL A 70 -1.75 -3.92 -0.79
N GLU A 71 -2.81 -4.13 -1.57
CA GLU A 71 -3.97 -3.23 -1.55
C GLU A 71 -4.60 -3.14 -0.16
N ARG A 72 -4.79 -4.28 0.51
CA ARG A 72 -5.36 -4.36 1.86
C ARG A 72 -4.51 -3.58 2.87
N VAL A 73 -3.20 -3.86 2.90
CA VAL A 73 -2.26 -3.23 3.85
C VAL A 73 -2.17 -1.71 3.62
N VAL A 74 -2.12 -1.26 2.38
CA VAL A 74 -2.13 0.18 2.04
C VAL A 74 -3.45 0.84 2.45
N LYS A 75 -4.60 0.19 2.23
CA LYS A 75 -5.91 0.71 2.64
C LYS A 75 -6.03 0.82 4.16
N GLU A 76 -5.58 -0.20 4.90
CA GLU A 76 -5.61 -0.20 6.36
C GLU A 76 -4.78 0.95 6.94
N GLU A 77 -3.58 1.16 6.39
CA GLU A 77 -2.72 2.28 6.78
C GLU A 77 -3.36 3.63 6.45
N ALA A 78 -3.94 3.79 5.25
CA ALA A 78 -4.66 5.01 4.89
C ALA A 78 -5.82 5.30 5.86
N VAL A 79 -6.60 4.29 6.23
CA VAL A 79 -7.70 4.41 7.19
C VAL A 79 -7.19 4.78 8.58
N ARG A 80 -6.08 4.20 9.02
CA ARG A 80 -5.42 4.55 10.28
C ARG A 80 -5.01 6.03 10.30
N LEU A 81 -4.39 6.52 9.23
CA LEU A 81 -3.95 7.90 9.08
C LEU A 81 -5.11 8.89 9.06
N MET A 82 -6.17 8.57 8.32
CA MET A 82 -7.40 9.38 8.29
C MET A 82 -8.03 9.52 9.68
N LYS A 83 -8.04 8.45 10.48
CA LYS A 83 -8.54 8.49 11.86
C LYS A 83 -7.66 9.36 12.76
N GLN A 84 -6.34 9.30 12.60
CA GLN A 84 -5.41 10.11 13.38
C GLN A 84 -5.55 11.61 13.08
N LEU A 85 -5.73 11.97 11.81
CA LEU A 85 -5.96 13.37 11.41
C LEU A 85 -7.26 13.93 12.00
N LYS A 86 -8.36 13.16 11.94
CA LYS A 86 -9.65 13.57 12.54
C LYS A 86 -9.64 13.71 14.06
N SER A 87 -8.73 13.03 14.75
CA SER A 87 -8.63 13.12 16.22
C SER A 87 -7.74 14.28 16.69
N ASN A 88 -7.00 14.92 15.78
CA ASN A 88 -6.12 16.06 16.06
C ASN A 88 -6.72 17.42 15.61
N ASP A 89 -7.90 17.40 14.98
CA ASP A 89 -8.79 18.56 14.76
C ASP A 89 -9.84 18.61 15.87
#